data_AF-A0A9X5X4J8-F1
#
_entry.id   AF-A0A9X5X4J8-F1
#
_cell.length_a   1.000
_cell.length_b   1.000
_cell.length_c   1.000
_cell.angle_alpha   90.00
_cell.angle_beta   90.00
_cell.angle_gamma   90.00
#
_symmetry.space_group_name_H-M   'P 1'
#
loop_
_entity.id
_entity.type
_entity.pdbx_description
1 polymer ?
#
loop_
_entity_poly.entity_id
_entity_poly.type
_entity_poly.pdbx_seq_one_letter_code
_entity_poly.pdbx_strand_id
1 'polypeptide(L)' 'ALLGEVSVERPLLLIADDVPRIDRASATVPGFVVRRIRDEPVVFLAATRTGVDWLFHQLQ' A
#
# COMPACT_ATOMS: atom_id res chain seq x y z
N ALA A 1 16.27 -4.07 1.74
CA ALA A 1 14.88 -4.41 1.46
C ALA A 1 14.11 -4.35 2.77
N LEU A 2 13.63 -3.18 3.19
CA LEU A 2 13.20 -3.00 4.58
C LEU A 2 12.00 -3.87 4.98
N LEU A 3 10.90 -3.79 4.23
CA LEU A 3 9.67 -4.52 4.58
C LEU A 3 9.84 -6.04 4.50
N GLY A 4 10.55 -6.53 3.46
CA GLY A 4 10.86 -7.95 3.32
C GLY A 4 11.71 -8.46 4.49
N GLU A 5 12.81 -7.77 4.80
CA GLU A 5 13.70 -8.12 5.92
C GLU A 5 12.98 -8.17 7.27
N VAL A 6 12.16 -7.16 7.57
CA VAL A 6 11.40 -7.11 8.83
C VAL A 6 10.31 -8.21 8.86
N SER A 7 9.77 -8.58 7.70
CA SER A 7 8.72 -9.60 7.62
C SER A 7 9.22 -11.04 7.80
N VAL A 8 10.54 -11.27 7.79
CA VAL A 8 11.17 -12.58 8.05
C VAL A 8 10.85 -13.06 9.47
N GLU A 9 10.83 -12.16 10.46
CA GLU A 9 10.55 -12.53 11.85
C GLU A 9 9.08 -12.84 12.09
N ARG A 10 8.17 -12.11 11.41
CA ARG A 10 6.72 -12.25 11.50
C ARG A 10 6.01 -11.54 10.35
N PRO A 11 4.82 -12.02 9.93
CA PRO A 11 4.02 -11.31 8.93
C PRO A 11 3.73 -9.87 9.33
N LEU A 12 3.73 -8.97 8.35
CA LEU A 12 3.48 -7.54 8.56
C LEU A 12 2.12 -7.12 8.03
N LEU A 13 1.47 -6.20 8.75
CA LEU A 13 0.30 -5.48 8.28
C LEU A 13 0.67 -3.99 8.16
N LEU A 14 0.72 -3.49 6.93
CA LEU A 14 0.81 -2.06 6.64
C LEU A 14 -0.60 -1.49 6.54
N ILE A 15 -0.89 -0.44 7.31
CA ILE A 15 -2.17 0.27 7.26
C ILE A 15 -1.92 1.68 6.74
N ALA A 16 -2.62 2.05 5.67
CA ALA A 16 -2.69 3.40 5.15
C ALA A 16 -4.11 3.93 5.35
N ASP A 17 -4.27 4.86 6.28
CA ASP A 17 -5.55 5.53 6.51
C ASP A 17 -5.69 6.81 5.67
N ASP A 18 -6.92 7.24 5.41
CA ASP A 18 -7.23 8.49 4.70
C ASP A 18 -6.48 8.65 3.35
N VAL A 19 -6.25 7.56 2.62
CA VAL A 19 -5.47 7.53 1.37
C VAL A 19 -5.88 8.58 0.32
N PRO A 20 -7.17 8.99 0.19
CA PRO A 20 -7.57 10.14 -0.62
C PRO A 20 -6.84 11.47 -0.36
N ARG A 21 -6.18 11.65 0.78
CA ARG A 21 -5.44 12.88 1.11
C ARG A 21 -4.02 12.92 0.53
N ILE A 22 -3.53 11.81 -0.03
CA ILE A 22 -2.24 11.75 -0.69
C ILE A 22 -2.31 12.59 -1.97
N ASP A 23 -1.33 13.47 -2.18
CA ASP A 23 -1.25 14.26 -3.40
C ASP A 23 -0.99 13.38 -4.63
N ARG A 24 -1.31 13.90 -5.82
CA ARG A 24 -1.24 13.13 -7.06
C ARG A 24 0.17 12.61 -7.39
N ALA A 25 1.23 13.33 -7.03
CA ALA A 25 2.60 12.88 -7.28
C ALA A 25 2.96 11.69 -6.37
N SER A 26 2.57 11.79 -5.10
CA SER A 26 2.80 10.75 -4.08
C SER A 26 1.91 9.51 -4.26
N ALA A 27 0.77 9.61 -4.96
CA ALA A 27 -0.16 8.50 -5.16
C ALA A 27 0.42 7.30 -5.94
N THR A 28 1.55 7.49 -6.63
CA THR A 28 2.27 6.43 -7.34
C THR A 28 3.06 5.50 -6.42
N VAL A 29 3.48 5.99 -5.24
CA VAL A 29 4.33 5.26 -4.30
C VAL A 29 3.63 4.03 -3.72
N PRO A 30 2.36 4.09 -3.25
CA PRO A 30 1.64 2.91 -2.78
C PRO A 30 1.54 1.82 -3.87
N GLY A 31 1.33 2.19 -5.12
CA GLY A 31 1.31 1.25 -6.24
C GLY A 31 2.65 0.53 -6.43
N PHE A 32 3.77 1.24 -6.22
CA PHE A 32 5.10 0.61 -6.23
C PHE A 32 5.29 -0.35 -5.04
N VAL A 33 4.90 0.07 -3.83
CA VAL A 33 5.01 -0.74 -2.61
C VAL A 33 4.22 -2.04 -2.76
N VAL A 34 2.95 -1.97 -3.16
CA VAL A 34 2.08 -3.14 -3.33
C VAL A 34 2.64 -4.13 -4.36
N ARG A 35 3.22 -3.63 -5.47
CA ARG A 35 3.87 -4.50 -6.48
C ARG A 35 5.11 -5.20 -5.91
N ARG A 36 5.87 -4.53 -5.05
CA ARG A 36 7.14 -5.03 -4.51
C ARG A 36 6.98 -6.03 -3.37
N ILE A 37 5.87 -5.97 -2.63
CA ILE A 37 5.59 -6.87 -1.51
C ILE A 37 4.80 -8.12 -1.90
N ARG A 38 4.53 -8.36 -3.20
CA ARG A 38 3.66 -9.45 -3.67
C ARG A 38 4.10 -10.84 -3.22
N ASP A 39 5.40 -11.06 -3.11
CA ASP A 39 5.97 -12.35 -2.72
C ASP A 39 6.45 -12.37 -1.25
N GLU A 40 6.16 -11.32 -0.49
CA GLU A 40 6.54 -11.15 0.92
C GLU A 40 5.33 -11.41 1.83
N PRO A 41 5.52 -11.86 3.09
CA PRO A 41 4.43 -12.03 4.06
C PRO A 41 3.98 -10.67 4.62
N VAL A 42 3.54 -9.77 3.73
CA VAL A 42 3.14 -8.39 4.03
C VAL A 42 1.76 -8.14 3.43
N VAL A 43 0.82 -7.74 4.28
CA VAL A 43 -0.52 -7.29 3.86
C VAL A 43 -0.55 -5.77 3.86
N PHE A 44 -1.08 -5.17 2.80
CA PHE A 44 -1.32 -3.73 2.70
C PHE A 44 -2.82 -3.45 2.75
N LEU A 45 -3.27 -2.77 3.81
CA LEU A 45 -4.65 -2.35 4.01
C LEU A 45 -4.77 -0.84 3.81
N ALA A 46 -5.55 -0.43 2.81
CA ALA A 46 -5.82 0.97 2.51
C ALA A 46 -7.27 1.32 2.87
N ALA A 47 -7.47 2.31 3.73
CA ALA A 47 -8.79 2.87 4.01
C ALA A 47 -9.05 4.07 3.09
N THR A 48 -10.20 4.05 2.42
CA THR A 48 -10.67 5.16 1.59
C THR A 48 -12.03 5.62 2.09
N ARG A 49 -12.32 6.91 1.90
CA ARG A 49 -13.66 7.43 2.16
C ARG A 49 -14.59 6.95 1.05
N THR A 50 -15.81 6.57 1.42
CA THR A 50 -16.85 6.20 0.46
C THR A 50 -17.07 7.32 -0.56
N GLY A 51 -17.21 6.96 -1.84
CA GLY A 51 -17.44 7.92 -2.92
C GLY A 51 -16.17 8.58 -3.49
N VAL A 52 -14.98 8.10 -3.12
CA VAL A 52 -13.72 8.53 -3.73
C VAL A 52 -13.15 7.41 -4.61
N ASP A 53 -13.00 7.68 -5.91
CA ASP A 53 -12.35 6.78 -6.87
C ASP A 53 -10.82 6.78 -6.69
N TRP A 54 -10.35 6.09 -5.66
CA TRP A 54 -8.91 5.94 -5.40
C TRP A 54 -8.39 4.55 -5.81
N LEU A 55 -9.18 3.49 -5.57
CA LEU A 55 -8.70 2.11 -5.42
C LEU A 55 -8.04 1.46 -6.64
N PHE A 56 -8.34 1.89 -7.87
CA PHE A 56 -7.99 1.09 -9.06
C PHE A 56 -7.06 1.76 -10.07
N HIS A 57 -6.92 3.10 -10.06
CA HIS A 57 -6.14 3.79 -11.09
C HIS A 57 -4.61 3.57 -10.99
N GLN A 58 -4.11 3.16 -9.83
CA GLN A 58 -2.66 3.03 -9.56
C GLN A 58 -2.18 1.57 -9.51
N LEU A 59 -3.11 0.61 -9.48
CA LEU A 59 -2.83 -0.83 -9.34
C LEU A 59 -2.81 -1.60 -10.67
N GLN A 60 -3.26 -0.99 -11.78
CA GLN A 60 -2.95 -1.45 -13.13
C GLN A 60 -1.49 -1.12 -13.47
#